data_AF-A0A9D8P5A5-F1
#
_entry.id   AF-A0A9D8P5A5-F1
#
_cell.length_a   1.000
_cell.length_b   1.000
_cell.length_c   1.000
_cell.angle_alpha   90.00
_cell.angle_beta   90.00
_cell.angle_gamma   90.00
#
_symmetry.space_group_name_H-M   'P 1'
#
loop_
_entity.id
_entity.type
_entity.pdbx_description
1 polymer ?
#
loop_
_entity_poly.entity_id
_entity_poly.type
_entity_poly.pdbx_seq_one_letter_code
_entity_poly.pdbx_strand_id
1 'polypeptide(L)'
;MATGIIKVAPPPEDKNLFQMAYGYASTIFSGMWKTLTIFLKQITGREKTNTLEWPEQPATYSDRFKGKHFLTRRDDGQVRCTACFLCATACPAECIHIVAGQHPTNEIEKFPVRFEIDILRCVFCGFCEEACPVDAIRLGPEYAMAGAAGDKWVYTKDYLADRGQLHGGVVSVKEENTKHFTVDHEASGDNLLATDAPHMRHH
;
A
#
# COMPACT_ATOMS: atom_id res chain seq x y z
N MET A 1 18.19 -1.97 -27.84
CA MET A 1 17.45 -0.75 -28.21
C MET A 1 18.45 0.22 -28.82
N ALA A 2 18.40 0.42 -30.14
CA ALA A 2 19.31 1.34 -30.81
C ALA A 2 18.88 2.78 -30.46
N THR A 3 19.60 3.42 -29.54
CA THR A 3 19.52 4.87 -29.33
C THR A 3 20.13 5.55 -30.55
N GLY A 4 19.31 5.68 -31.59
CA GLY A 4 19.63 6.50 -32.75
C GLY A 4 19.63 7.95 -32.31
N ILE A 5 20.82 8.48 -31.99
CA ILE A 5 21.03 9.90 -31.79
C ILE A 5 20.69 10.56 -33.14
N ILE A 6 19.54 11.21 -33.21
CA ILE A 6 19.20 12.10 -34.33
C ILE A 6 20.17 13.26 -34.20
N LYS A 7 21.27 13.23 -34.98
CA LYS A 7 22.18 14.37 -35.09
C LYS A 7 21.41 15.54 -35.70
N VAL A 8 21.01 16.48 -34.86
CA VAL A 8 20.46 17.75 -35.31
C VAL A 8 21.63 18.56 -35.84
N ALA A 9 21.71 18.74 -37.16
CA ALA A 9 22.76 19.54 -37.77
C ALA A 9 22.67 21.00 -37.28
N PRO A 10 23.80 21.68 -36.98
CA PRO A 10 23.78 23.09 -36.60
C PRO A 10 23.22 23.95 -37.75
N PRO A 11 22.51 25.04 -37.43
CA PRO A 11 21.88 25.88 -38.45
C PRO A 11 22.97 26.50 -39.36
N PRO A 12 22.79 26.47 -40.69
CA PRO A 12 23.73 27.09 -41.62
C PRO A 12 23.64 28.63 -41.53
N GLU A 13 24.79 29.29 -41.36
CA GLU A 13 24.90 30.72 -40.99
C GLU A 13 24.76 31.71 -42.17
N ASP A 14 24.60 31.26 -43.41
CA ASP A 14 24.62 32.13 -44.60
C ASP A 14 23.58 31.77 -45.69
N LYS A 15 22.37 31.31 -45.31
CA LYS A 15 21.31 30.92 -46.28
C LYS A 15 20.07 31.81 -46.22
N ASN A 16 19.45 32.02 -47.40
CA ASN A 16 18.20 32.76 -47.56
C ASN A 16 17.13 32.32 -46.54
N LEU A 17 16.37 33.28 -45.97
CA LEU A 17 15.29 33.06 -45.00
C LEU A 17 14.36 31.89 -45.38
N PHE A 18 14.08 31.74 -46.67
CA PHE A 18 13.25 30.68 -47.24
C PHE A 18 13.85 29.27 -47.11
N GLN A 19 15.17 29.11 -47.29
CA GLN A 19 15.85 27.82 -47.13
C GLN A 19 15.94 27.40 -45.66
N MET A 20 16.08 28.40 -44.77
CA MET A 20 16.06 28.18 -43.33
C MET A 20 14.66 27.74 -42.85
N ALA A 21 13.60 28.40 -43.32
CA ALA A 21 12.21 28.03 -43.01
C ALA A 21 11.87 26.61 -43.50
N TYR A 22 12.35 26.21 -44.69
CA TYR A 22 12.15 24.87 -45.22
C TYR A 22 12.86 23.79 -44.38
N GLY A 23 14.08 24.06 -43.92
CA GLY A 23 14.82 23.18 -43.01
C GLY A 23 14.06 22.95 -41.70
N TYR A 24 13.57 24.02 -41.06
CA TYR A 24 12.78 23.92 -39.82
C TYR A 24 11.41 23.27 -40.04
N ALA A 25 10.72 23.55 -41.15
CA ALA A 25 9.45 22.91 -41.45
C ALA A 25 9.60 21.39 -41.63
N SER A 26 10.69 20.93 -42.26
CA SER A 26 10.96 19.51 -42.47
C SER A 26 11.22 18.74 -41.16
N THR A 27 11.87 19.37 -40.18
CA THR A 27 12.11 18.76 -38.86
C THR A 27 10.83 18.72 -38.02
N ILE A 28 10.03 19.78 -38.05
CA ILE A 28 8.72 19.84 -37.39
C ILE A 28 7.81 18.74 -37.96
N PHE A 29 7.71 18.63 -39.28
CA PHE A 29 6.86 17.63 -39.94
C PHE A 29 7.32 16.20 -39.63
N SER A 30 8.63 15.96 -39.62
CA SER A 30 9.20 14.66 -39.23
C SER A 30 8.85 14.28 -37.77
N GLY A 31 8.94 15.25 -36.85
CA GLY A 31 8.52 15.05 -35.45
C GLY A 31 7.01 14.80 -35.30
N MET A 32 6.19 15.60 -35.99
CA MET A 32 4.73 15.44 -36.02
C MET A 32 4.30 14.09 -36.61
N TRP A 33 4.97 13.63 -37.67
CA TRP A 33 4.65 12.34 -38.30
C TRP A 33 4.95 11.16 -37.38
N LYS A 34 6.09 11.19 -36.68
CA LYS A 34 6.45 10.14 -35.71
C LYS A 34 5.48 10.09 -34.54
N THR A 35 5.12 11.24 -33.98
CA THR A 35 4.13 11.32 -32.88
C THR A 35 2.74 10.88 -33.33
N LEU A 36 2.30 11.27 -34.54
CA LEU A 36 1.05 10.82 -35.13
C LEU A 36 1.01 9.29 -35.31
N THR A 37 2.12 8.70 -35.74
CA THR A 37 2.21 7.24 -35.93
C THR A 37 2.12 6.48 -34.60
N ILE A 38 2.78 6.98 -33.55
CA ILE A 38 2.69 6.40 -32.19
C ILE A 38 1.27 6.56 -31.63
N PHE A 39 0.64 7.72 -31.82
CA PHE A 39 -0.73 7.99 -31.42
C PHE A 39 -1.73 7.05 -32.11
N LEU A 40 -1.66 6.92 -33.43
CA LEU A 40 -2.53 6.02 -34.19
C LEU A 40 -2.33 4.55 -33.79
N LYS A 41 -1.09 4.16 -33.46
CA LYS A 41 -0.78 2.82 -32.95
C LYS A 41 -1.37 2.58 -31.56
N GLN A 42 -1.35 3.57 -30.67
CA GLN A 42 -1.93 3.44 -29.33
C GLN A 42 -3.47 3.41 -29.35
N ILE A 43 -4.10 4.15 -30.27
CA ILE A 43 -5.56 4.15 -30.44
C ILE A 43 -6.07 2.83 -30.99
N THR A 44 -5.40 2.29 -32.01
CA THR A 44 -5.83 1.05 -32.68
C THR A 44 -5.40 -0.19 -31.91
N GLY A 45 -4.26 -0.14 -31.22
CA GLY A 45 -3.75 -1.18 -30.33
C GLY A 45 -4.22 -1.00 -28.89
N ARG A 46 -5.50 -1.31 -28.60
CA ARG A 46 -6.05 -1.39 -27.22
C ARG A 46 -5.34 -2.43 -26.32
N GLU A 47 -4.51 -3.28 -26.90
CA GLU A 47 -3.74 -4.39 -26.32
C GLU A 47 -2.89 -4.05 -25.08
N LYS A 48 -2.52 -2.79 -24.84
CA LYS A 48 -1.50 -2.44 -23.84
C LYS A 48 -1.93 -1.43 -22.78
N THR A 49 -3.22 -1.36 -22.47
CA THR A 49 -3.66 -0.53 -21.35
C THR A 49 -3.81 -1.43 -20.12
N ASN A 50 -2.85 -1.33 -19.19
CA ASN A 50 -2.93 -2.00 -17.89
C ASN A 50 -3.94 -1.26 -17.01
N THR A 51 -5.23 -1.40 -17.31
CA THR A 51 -6.33 -0.89 -16.48
C THR A 51 -6.92 -2.02 -15.66
N LEU A 52 -7.08 -1.78 -14.37
CA LEU A 52 -7.85 -2.64 -13.48
C LEU A 52 -9.23 -2.02 -13.29
N GLU A 53 -10.27 -2.83 -13.36
CA GLU A 53 -11.65 -2.40 -13.11
C GLU A 53 -11.90 -2.37 -11.60
N TRP A 54 -11.99 -1.17 -11.03
CA TRP A 54 -12.31 -0.99 -9.62
C TRP A 54 -13.82 -0.78 -9.45
N PRO A 55 -14.51 -1.48 -8.52
CA PRO A 55 -14.00 -2.34 -7.45
C PRO A 55 -14.00 -3.85 -7.74
N GLU A 56 -14.44 -4.32 -8.93
CA GLU A 56 -14.58 -5.76 -9.19
C GLU A 56 -13.25 -6.53 -9.25
N GLN A 57 -12.17 -5.86 -9.66
CA GLN A 57 -10.83 -6.42 -9.78
C GLN A 57 -9.87 -5.71 -8.82
N PRO A 58 -9.76 -6.16 -7.55
CA PRO A 58 -8.85 -5.54 -6.59
C PRO A 58 -7.40 -5.72 -7.02
N ALA A 59 -6.59 -4.69 -6.78
CA ALA A 59 -5.15 -4.79 -7.00
C ALA A 59 -4.53 -5.81 -6.03
N THR A 60 -3.65 -6.66 -6.56
CA THR A 60 -2.85 -7.57 -5.75
C THR A 60 -1.66 -6.81 -5.16
N TYR A 61 -1.57 -6.82 -3.83
CA TYR A 61 -0.44 -6.24 -3.09
C TYR A 61 0.45 -7.35 -2.55
N SER A 62 1.67 -6.99 -2.14
CA SER A 62 2.56 -7.96 -1.48
C SER A 62 2.08 -8.26 -0.05
N ASP A 63 2.47 -9.41 0.47
CA ASP A 63 2.24 -9.83 1.88
C ASP A 63 2.81 -8.84 2.92
N ARG A 64 3.71 -7.95 2.49
CA ARG A 64 4.33 -6.91 3.31
C ARG A 64 3.57 -5.58 3.27
N PHE A 65 2.43 -5.53 2.60
CA PHE A 65 1.65 -4.32 2.50
C PHE A 65 1.20 -3.85 3.88
N LYS A 66 1.28 -2.54 4.09
CA LYS A 66 0.99 -1.87 5.35
C LYS A 66 -0.29 -1.05 5.19
N GLY A 67 -1.42 -1.67 5.51
CA GLY A 67 -2.75 -1.07 5.48
C GLY A 67 -3.27 -0.73 6.87
N LYS A 68 -4.51 -1.13 7.14
CA LYS A 68 -5.24 -0.83 8.37
C LYS A 68 -4.59 -1.46 9.59
N HIS A 69 -4.59 -0.72 10.69
CA HIS A 69 -4.09 -1.22 11.97
C HIS A 69 -5.13 -2.15 12.60
N PHE A 70 -4.67 -3.25 13.19
CA PHE A 70 -5.51 -4.10 14.03
C PHE A 70 -4.73 -4.59 15.26
N LEU A 71 -5.47 -4.93 16.31
CA LEU A 71 -4.96 -5.51 17.53
C LEU A 71 -5.19 -7.02 17.54
N THR A 72 -4.15 -7.76 17.91
CA THR A 72 -4.22 -9.21 18.01
C THR A 72 -4.81 -9.65 19.34
N ARG A 73 -5.48 -10.82 19.33
CA ARG A 73 -6.07 -11.44 20.53
C ARG A 73 -5.27 -12.68 20.96
N ARG A 74 -5.19 -12.89 22.27
CA ARG A 74 -4.69 -14.13 22.91
C ARG A 74 -5.71 -15.25 22.70
N ASP A 75 -5.31 -16.46 23.08
CA ASP A 75 -6.16 -17.64 23.01
C ASP A 75 -7.39 -17.50 23.93
N ASP A 76 -7.26 -16.71 25.01
CA ASP A 76 -8.35 -16.34 25.92
C ASP A 76 -9.33 -15.29 25.34
N GLY A 77 -9.15 -14.87 24.08
CA GLY A 77 -10.00 -13.89 23.39
C GLY A 77 -9.74 -12.43 23.79
N GLN A 78 -8.88 -12.17 24.78
CA GLN A 78 -8.44 -10.85 25.21
C GLN A 78 -7.37 -10.26 24.30
N VAL A 79 -7.23 -8.93 24.27
CA VAL A 79 -6.19 -8.27 23.47
C VAL A 79 -4.78 -8.62 23.97
N ARG A 80 -3.82 -8.88 23.06
CA ARG A 80 -2.43 -9.26 23.40
C ARG A 80 -1.63 -8.14 24.08
N CYS A 81 -1.97 -6.89 23.80
CA CYS A 81 -1.26 -5.70 24.27
C CYS A 81 -1.11 -5.66 25.80
N THR A 82 0.11 -5.42 26.28
CA THR A 82 0.48 -5.33 27.70
C THR A 82 0.64 -3.89 28.19
N ALA A 83 0.24 -2.91 27.37
CA ALA A 83 0.45 -1.47 27.64
C ALA A 83 1.90 -1.12 28.00
N CYS A 84 2.86 -1.65 27.23
CA CYS A 84 4.29 -1.38 27.40
C CYS A 84 4.77 -0.05 26.79
N PHE A 85 3.90 0.68 26.09
CA PHE A 85 4.15 1.99 25.45
C PHE A 85 5.22 2.05 24.36
N LEU A 86 5.92 0.96 24.05
CA LEU A 86 6.94 0.91 22.99
C LEU A 86 6.42 1.37 21.63
N CYS A 87 5.21 0.95 21.23
CA CYS A 87 4.63 1.37 19.95
C CYS A 87 4.26 2.86 19.92
N ALA A 88 3.86 3.44 21.05
CA ALA A 88 3.58 4.87 21.15
C ALA A 88 4.87 5.69 21.05
N THR A 89 5.93 5.25 21.73
CA THR A 89 7.25 5.88 21.66
C THR A 89 7.91 5.73 20.29
N ALA A 90 7.71 4.60 19.61
CA ALA A 90 8.27 4.36 18.27
C ALA A 90 7.51 5.11 17.16
N CYS A 91 6.32 5.65 17.45
CA CYS A 91 5.49 6.30 16.44
C CYS A 91 6.09 7.68 16.06
N PRO A 92 6.51 7.89 14.79
CA PRO A 92 7.09 9.16 14.38
C PRO A 92 6.06 10.31 14.32
N ALA A 93 4.77 9.98 14.26
CA ALA A 93 3.67 10.94 14.21
C ALA A 93 2.96 11.12 15.56
N GLU A 94 3.43 10.44 16.61
CA GLU A 94 2.85 10.49 17.97
C GLU A 94 1.33 10.28 18.00
N CYS A 95 0.79 9.44 17.11
CA CYS A 95 -0.66 9.28 16.93
C CYS A 95 -1.31 8.19 17.79
N ILE A 96 -0.52 7.52 18.64
CA ILE A 96 -0.98 6.40 19.46
C ILE A 96 -1.10 6.86 20.92
N HIS A 97 -2.30 6.75 21.49
CA HIS A 97 -2.59 7.09 22.88
C HIS A 97 -2.97 5.83 23.67
N ILE A 98 -2.24 5.58 24.76
CA ILE A 98 -2.43 4.39 25.60
C ILE A 98 -2.63 4.83 27.05
N VAL A 99 -3.60 4.22 27.74
CA VAL A 99 -3.78 4.34 29.19
C VAL A 99 -3.67 2.95 29.79
N ALA A 100 -2.65 2.73 30.61
CA ALA A 100 -2.44 1.47 31.31
C ALA A 100 -3.29 1.41 32.59
N GLY A 101 -3.77 0.21 32.92
CA GLY A 101 -4.42 -0.11 34.19
C GLY A 101 -4.11 -1.53 34.63
N GLN A 102 -4.63 -1.91 35.80
CA GLN A 102 -4.54 -3.28 36.29
C GLN A 102 -5.56 -4.18 35.58
N HIS A 103 -5.12 -5.38 35.25
CA HIS A 103 -6.00 -6.40 34.69
C HIS A 103 -6.93 -6.96 35.79
N PRO A 104 -8.20 -7.26 35.50
CA PRO A 104 -9.13 -7.80 36.49
C PRO A 104 -8.73 -9.20 37.01
N THR A 105 -8.02 -9.99 36.19
CA THR A 105 -7.39 -11.25 36.61
C THR A 105 -5.96 -10.98 37.06
N ASN A 106 -5.57 -11.43 38.26
CA ASN A 106 -4.23 -11.24 38.85
C ASN A 106 -3.06 -11.89 38.08
N GLU A 107 -3.31 -12.53 36.94
CA GLU A 107 -2.29 -13.17 36.11
C GLU A 107 -1.51 -12.18 35.22
N ILE A 108 -2.09 -11.02 34.91
CA ILE A 108 -1.48 -10.01 34.05
C ILE A 108 -1.33 -8.71 34.85
N GLU A 109 -0.10 -8.26 35.08
CA GLU A 109 0.11 -7.05 35.88
C GLU A 109 -0.44 -5.77 35.23
N LYS A 110 -0.35 -5.66 33.89
CA LYS A 110 -0.68 -4.44 33.14
C LYS A 110 -1.51 -4.74 31.88
N PHE A 111 -2.57 -3.96 31.69
CA PHE A 111 -3.47 -4.04 30.54
C PHE A 111 -3.84 -2.64 30.00
N PRO A 112 -4.03 -2.47 28.68
CA PRO A 112 -4.50 -1.20 28.11
C PRO A 112 -5.99 -0.98 28.39
N VAL A 113 -6.31 -0.12 29.35
CA VAL A 113 -7.69 0.34 29.59
C VAL A 113 -8.20 1.12 28.37
N ARG A 114 -7.33 1.98 27.82
CA ARG A 114 -7.59 2.75 26.60
C ARG A 114 -6.43 2.55 25.64
N PHE A 115 -6.75 2.28 24.39
CA PHE A 115 -5.80 2.21 23.30
C PHE A 115 -6.45 2.88 22.10
N GLU A 116 -5.87 3.96 21.62
CA GLU A 116 -6.42 4.76 20.53
C GLU A 116 -5.35 5.11 19.51
N ILE A 117 -5.71 5.07 18.24
CA ILE A 117 -4.86 5.52 17.14
C ILE A 117 -5.62 6.57 16.35
N ASP A 118 -5.01 7.74 16.19
CA ASP A 118 -5.50 8.74 15.24
C ASP A 118 -5.00 8.42 13.83
N ILE A 119 -5.91 7.98 12.97
CA ILE A 119 -5.60 7.57 11.60
C ILE A 119 -5.32 8.75 10.69
N LEU A 120 -5.84 9.95 10.99
CA LEU A 120 -5.54 11.15 10.20
C LEU A 120 -4.11 11.65 10.42
N ARG A 121 -3.51 11.32 11.57
CA ARG A 121 -2.11 11.63 11.87
C ARG A 121 -1.16 10.50 11.51
N CYS A 122 -1.66 9.27 11.40
CA CYS A 122 -0.81 8.13 11.10
C CYS A 122 -0.22 8.18 9.69
N VAL A 123 1.08 7.91 9.58
CA VAL A 123 1.81 7.87 8.29
C VAL A 123 2.02 6.45 7.76
N PHE A 124 1.41 5.44 8.39
CA PHE A 124 1.47 4.01 7.98
C PHE A 124 2.90 3.45 7.79
N CYS A 125 3.88 3.95 8.56
CA CYS A 125 5.28 3.51 8.48
C CYS A 125 5.49 2.06 8.97
N GLY A 126 4.64 1.55 9.85
CA GLY A 126 4.77 0.20 10.42
C GLY A 126 5.77 0.06 11.57
N PHE A 127 6.35 1.14 12.10
CA PHE A 127 7.25 1.04 13.26
C PHE A 127 6.56 0.53 14.52
N CYS A 128 5.24 0.75 14.65
CA CYS A 128 4.47 0.22 15.77
C CYS A 128 4.38 -1.31 15.77
N GLU A 129 4.33 -1.94 14.59
CA GLU A 129 4.34 -3.39 14.42
C GLU A 129 5.70 -3.98 14.80
N GLU A 130 6.78 -3.39 14.31
CA GLU A 130 8.14 -3.87 14.61
C GLU A 130 8.57 -3.62 16.05
N ALA A 131 8.12 -2.51 16.65
CA ALA A 131 8.43 -2.16 18.04
C ALA A 131 7.66 -3.00 19.06
N CYS A 132 6.61 -3.73 18.67
CA CYS A 132 5.77 -4.44 19.61
C CYS A 132 6.42 -5.75 20.07
N PRO A 133 6.79 -5.91 21.36
CA PRO A 133 7.51 -7.11 21.82
C PRO A 133 6.62 -8.35 21.89
N VAL A 134 5.30 -8.15 22.02
CA VAL A 134 4.28 -9.20 22.12
C VAL A 134 3.42 -9.29 20.88
N ASP A 135 3.78 -8.54 19.82
CA ASP A 135 3.11 -8.58 18.54
C ASP A 135 1.59 -8.32 18.63
N ALA A 136 1.26 -7.33 19.47
CA ALA A 136 -0.11 -6.97 19.79
C ALA A 136 -0.77 -6.07 18.74
N ILE A 137 0.02 -5.29 18.00
CA ILE A 137 -0.43 -4.40 16.94
C ILE A 137 0.24 -4.81 15.64
N ARG A 138 -0.54 -4.96 14.57
CA ARG A 138 -0.05 -5.25 13.23
C ARG A 138 -0.80 -4.41 12.19
N LEU A 139 -0.25 -4.35 10.99
CA LEU A 139 -0.88 -3.72 9.84
C LEU A 139 -1.34 -4.81 8.88
N GLY A 140 -2.60 -4.73 8.44
CA GLY A 140 -3.22 -5.69 7.53
C GLY A 140 -3.11 -5.28 6.07
N PRO A 141 -3.53 -6.16 5.14
CA PRO A 141 -3.57 -5.87 3.71
C PRO A 141 -4.63 -4.80 3.33
N GLU A 142 -5.55 -4.45 4.24
CA GLU A 142 -6.70 -3.62 3.96
C GLU A 142 -6.32 -2.16 3.79
N TYR A 143 -6.54 -1.62 2.59
CA TYR A 143 -6.31 -0.21 2.26
C TYR A 143 -7.60 0.62 2.19
N ALA A 144 -8.76 -0.02 2.07
CA ALA A 144 -10.04 0.66 1.94
C ALA A 144 -10.53 1.20 3.30
N MET A 145 -10.08 2.41 3.64
CA MET A 145 -10.45 3.12 4.88
C MET A 145 -11.11 4.48 4.61
N ALA A 146 -11.64 4.68 3.40
CA ALA A 146 -12.34 5.91 3.05
C ALA A 146 -13.63 6.05 3.87
N GLY A 147 -13.84 7.24 4.42
CA GLY A 147 -14.96 7.60 5.27
C GLY A 147 -15.48 9.00 4.92
N ALA A 148 -16.69 9.31 5.35
CA ALA A 148 -17.33 10.60 5.15
C ALA A 148 -16.81 11.67 6.13
N ALA A 149 -17.11 12.94 5.81
CA ALA A 149 -16.86 14.03 6.74
C ALA A 149 -17.70 13.86 8.01
N GLY A 150 -17.05 13.72 9.17
CA GLY A 150 -17.69 13.46 10.46
C GLY A 150 -17.51 12.03 10.98
N ASP A 151 -16.88 11.15 10.21
CA ASP A 151 -16.55 9.80 10.67
C ASP A 151 -15.53 9.82 11.83
N LYS A 152 -15.55 8.75 12.63
CA LYS A 152 -14.61 8.57 13.74
C LYS A 152 -13.27 8.07 13.20
N TRP A 153 -12.35 9.00 13.02
CA TRP A 153 -10.97 8.70 12.58
C TRP A 153 -10.02 8.29 13.71
N VAL A 154 -10.46 8.43 14.95
CA VAL A 154 -9.77 7.89 16.12
C VAL A 154 -10.29 6.48 16.36
N TYR A 155 -9.45 5.50 16.06
CA TYR A 155 -9.77 4.08 16.20
C TYR A 155 -9.52 3.65 17.64
N THR A 156 -10.57 3.18 18.30
CA THR A 156 -10.52 2.72 19.69
C THR A 156 -10.07 1.26 19.80
N LYS A 157 -9.67 0.86 21.01
CA LYS A 157 -9.25 -0.51 21.33
C LYS A 157 -10.20 -1.56 20.77
N ASP A 158 -11.51 -1.35 20.96
CA ASP A 158 -12.52 -2.33 20.58
C ASP A 158 -12.70 -2.37 19.06
N TYR A 159 -12.58 -1.23 18.38
CA TYR A 159 -12.59 -1.18 16.91
C TYR A 159 -11.35 -1.86 16.30
N LEU A 160 -10.18 -1.66 16.89
CA LEU A 160 -8.93 -2.27 16.44
C LEU A 160 -8.88 -3.77 16.76
N ALA A 161 -9.52 -4.20 17.85
CA ALA A 161 -9.60 -5.61 18.26
C ALA A 161 -10.72 -6.39 17.54
N ASP A 162 -11.62 -5.70 16.85
CA ASP A 162 -12.61 -6.30 15.98
C ASP A 162 -12.02 -6.49 14.57
N ARG A 163 -11.95 -7.74 14.13
CA ARG A 163 -11.45 -8.11 12.79
C ARG A 163 -12.58 -8.19 11.76
N GLY A 164 -13.83 -7.89 12.12
CA GLY A 164 -14.99 -8.11 11.24
C GLY A 164 -14.95 -7.39 9.87
N GLN A 165 -14.06 -6.42 9.68
CA GLN A 165 -13.87 -5.68 8.42
C GLN A 165 -12.56 -6.04 7.68
N LEU A 166 -11.78 -7.01 8.17
CA LEU A 166 -10.58 -7.50 7.50
C LEU A 166 -10.98 -8.57 6.49
N HIS A 167 -10.53 -8.46 5.24
CA HIS A 167 -10.88 -9.42 4.20
C HIS A 167 -10.37 -10.80 4.62
N GLY A 168 -11.30 -11.75 4.81
CA GLY A 168 -11.01 -13.13 5.21
C GLY A 168 -11.57 -13.57 6.56
N GLY A 169 -12.10 -12.68 7.42
CA GLY A 169 -12.78 -13.10 8.65
C GLY A 169 -11.95 -14.01 9.58
N VAL A 170 -10.62 -14.07 9.39
CA VAL A 170 -9.75 -14.99 10.12
C VAL A 170 -9.42 -14.39 11.48
N VAL A 171 -9.74 -15.18 12.51
CA VAL A 171 -9.36 -14.91 13.90
C VAL A 171 -7.87 -14.64 13.96
N SER A 172 -7.52 -13.76 14.88
CA SER A 172 -6.16 -13.36 15.21
C SER A 172 -5.26 -14.44 15.81
N VAL A 173 -5.20 -15.61 15.20
CA VAL A 173 -4.31 -16.68 15.61
C VAL A 173 -2.89 -16.30 15.20
N LYS A 174 -1.97 -16.49 16.13
CA LYS A 174 -0.53 -16.36 15.87
C LYS A 174 -0.15 -17.57 15.03
N GLU A 175 0.07 -17.41 13.73
CA GLU A 175 0.91 -18.37 13.03
C GLU A 175 2.31 -18.24 13.58
N GLU A 176 2.76 -19.28 14.28
CA GLU A 176 4.00 -19.24 15.06
C GLU A 176 5.27 -19.06 14.22
N ASN A 177 5.15 -19.09 12.88
CA ASN A 177 6.28 -19.00 11.95
C ASN A 177 6.20 -17.88 10.89
N THR A 178 5.20 -17.01 10.91
CA THR A 178 5.08 -15.97 9.88
C THR A 178 4.94 -14.59 10.54
N LYS A 179 6.10 -13.90 10.67
CA LYS A 179 6.15 -12.44 10.95
C LYS A 179 5.50 -11.60 9.84
N HIS A 180 5.07 -12.25 8.76
CA HIS A 180 4.43 -11.67 7.60
C HIS A 180 3.05 -12.30 7.53
N PHE A 181 2.02 -11.50 7.31
CA PHE A 181 0.70 -12.01 7.00
C PHE A 181 0.79 -12.60 5.58
N THR A 182 0.93 -13.92 5.47
CA THR A 182 0.61 -14.61 4.22
C THR A 182 -0.90 -14.65 4.14
N VAL A 183 -1.47 -14.10 3.07
CA VAL A 183 -2.86 -14.39 2.73
C VAL A 183 -2.91 -15.88 2.44
N ASP A 184 -3.39 -16.69 3.38
CA ASP A 184 -3.79 -18.05 3.09
C ASP A 184 -4.99 -17.96 2.15
N HIS A 185 -4.72 -17.89 0.85
CA HIS A 185 -5.71 -17.86 -0.23
C HIS A 185 -6.63 -19.10 -0.21
N GLU A 186 -6.36 -20.10 0.64
CA GLU A 186 -7.22 -21.27 0.87
C GLU A 186 -8.39 -21.00 1.84
N ALA A 187 -8.31 -19.98 2.71
CA ALA A 187 -9.37 -19.72 3.70
C ALA A 187 -10.43 -18.71 3.20
N SER A 188 -10.07 -17.84 2.26
CA SER A 188 -11.04 -17.15 1.41
C SER A 188 -11.47 -18.14 0.33
N GLY A 189 -12.72 -18.58 0.31
CA GLY A 189 -13.26 -19.46 -0.74
C GLY A 189 -13.27 -18.87 -2.17
N ASP A 190 -12.39 -17.92 -2.44
CA ASP A 190 -12.18 -17.24 -3.70
C ASP A 190 -11.04 -17.96 -4.44
N ASN A 191 -11.39 -19.06 -5.09
CA ASN A 191 -10.56 -19.72 -6.08
C ASN A 191 -10.48 -18.84 -7.35
N LEU A 192 -9.83 -17.69 -7.25
CA LEU A 192 -9.54 -16.81 -8.37
C LEU A 192 -8.03 -16.58 -8.47
N LEU A 193 -7.42 -17.55 -9.16
CA LEU A 193 -6.23 -17.38 -10.00
C LEU A 193 -4.91 -17.20 -9.25
N ALA A 194 -4.50 -18.29 -8.61
CA ALA A 194 -3.12 -18.73 -8.72
C ALA A 194 -2.78 -18.97 -10.21
N THR A 195 -2.29 -17.93 -10.90
CA THR A 195 -1.47 -18.12 -12.11
C THR A 195 -0.26 -17.20 -12.04
N ASP A 196 0.87 -17.81 -11.69
CA ASP A 196 2.20 -17.49 -12.19
C ASP A 196 2.61 -16.01 -12.24
N ALA A 197 2.94 -15.43 -11.08
CA ALA A 197 3.83 -14.28 -11.04
C ALA A 197 5.29 -14.79 -11.07
N PRO A 198 6.04 -14.59 -12.17
CA PRO A 198 7.43 -15.05 -12.25
C PRO A 198 8.27 -14.25 -11.26
N HIS A 199 8.97 -14.97 -10.36
CA HIS A 199 10.03 -14.45 -9.51
C HIS A 199 10.96 -13.51 -10.31
N MET A 200 10.81 -12.19 -10.13
CA MET A 200 11.84 -11.23 -10.52
C MET A 200 13.03 -11.46 -9.60
N ARG A 201 14.04 -12.15 -10.14
CA ARG A 201 15.37 -12.26 -9.55
C ARG A 201 15.94 -10.85 -9.45
N HIS A 202 16.26 -10.45 -8.22
CA HIS A 202 17.05 -9.26 -7.95
C HIS A 202 18.44 -9.43 -8.61
N HIS A 203 18.81 -8.48 -9.47
CA HIS A 203 20.17 -8.22 -9.92
C HIS A 203 20.82 -7.19 -8.99
#